data_AF-A0A951KPZ3-F1
#
_entry.id   AF-A0A951KPZ3-F1
#
_cell.length_a   1.000
_cell.length_b   1.000
_cell.length_c   1.000
_cell.angle_alpha   90.00
_cell.angle_beta   90.00
_cell.angle_gamma   90.00
#
_symmetry.space_group_name_H-M   'P 1'
#
loop_
_entity.id
_entity.type
_entity.pdbx_description
1 polymer ?
#
loop_
_entity_poly.entity_id
_entity_poly.type
_entity_poly.pdbx_seq_one_letter_code
_entity_poly.pdbx_strand_id
1 'polypeptide(L)'
;MSALSKPDAVEIGELYAALSKRLEHIVRSDVRAPEAVIEDACQFAWSRLIHHCHRVRRDTALSWLATTAIREAFKLIRRDGRELSLDAALAITGEPPLLLDAPRTEELAEQHERLAELRYLPERQQRLLWLHGFGFTYDEMARHTGSTPRTVERQLLRAKRRLRTGE
;
A
#
# COMPACT_ATOMS: atom_id res chain seq x y z
N MET A 1 -21.50 -3.34 20.36
CA MET A 1 -20.82 -3.67 19.08
C MET A 1 -21.41 -2.80 17.98
N SER A 2 -21.05 -1.51 17.95
CA SER A 2 -21.68 -0.56 17.04
C SER A 2 -20.93 -0.48 15.72
N ALA A 3 -21.67 -0.64 14.62
CA ALA A 3 -21.31 0.00 13.36
C ALA A 3 -21.06 1.48 13.64
N LEU A 4 -20.08 2.09 12.96
CA LEU A 4 -19.86 3.53 13.06
C LEU A 4 -21.19 4.22 12.66
N SER A 5 -21.95 4.72 13.65
CA SER A 5 -22.96 5.77 13.41
C SER A 5 -22.25 6.90 12.68
N LYS A 6 -22.95 7.69 11.84
CA LYS A 6 -22.38 8.78 11.03
C LYS A 6 -21.20 9.40 11.79
N PRO A 7 -19.94 9.06 11.43
CA PRO A 7 -18.84 9.36 12.30
C PRO A 7 -18.73 10.87 12.35
N ASP A 8 -18.73 11.42 13.56
CA ASP A 8 -18.51 12.84 13.73
C ASP A 8 -17.18 13.19 13.06
N ALA A 9 -17.07 14.38 12.47
CA ALA A 9 -15.88 14.79 11.72
C ALA A 9 -14.58 14.62 12.53
N VAL A 10 -14.68 14.71 13.86
CA VAL A 10 -13.61 14.44 14.82
C VAL A 10 -13.13 12.98 14.76
N GLU A 11 -14.04 12.01 14.79
CA GLU A 11 -13.68 10.58 14.74
C GLU A 11 -12.99 10.19 13.43
N ILE A 12 -13.43 10.79 12.31
CA ILE A 12 -12.81 10.61 11.00
C ILE A 12 -11.42 11.26 10.98
N GLY A 13 -11.30 12.48 11.53
CA GLY A 13 -10.03 13.19 11.62
C GLY A 13 -8.98 12.42 12.43
N GLU A 14 -9.36 11.87 13.58
CA GLU A 14 -8.50 11.00 14.39
C GLU A 14 -8.08 9.74 13.62
N LEU A 15 -9.03 9.10 12.93
CA LEU A 15 -8.75 7.91 12.13
C LEU A 15 -7.80 8.23 10.97
N TYR A 16 -8.00 9.37 10.31
CA TYR A 16 -7.12 9.87 9.26
C TYR A 16 -5.71 10.10 9.76
N ALA A 17 -5.55 10.84 10.87
CA ALA A 17 -4.26 11.10 11.49
C ALA A 17 -3.53 9.80 11.89
N ALA A 18 -4.28 8.80 12.38
CA ALA A 18 -3.71 7.53 12.81
C ALA A 18 -3.29 6.60 11.65
N LEU A 19 -3.94 6.69 10.48
CA LEU A 19 -3.81 5.70 9.41
C LEU A 19 -3.21 6.22 8.10
N SER A 20 -3.24 7.53 7.82
CA SER A 20 -2.85 8.10 6.52
C SER A 20 -1.45 7.67 6.07
N LYS A 21 -0.43 7.95 6.89
CA LYS A 21 0.97 7.58 6.58
C LYS A 21 1.17 6.09 6.39
N ARG A 22 0.50 5.26 7.20
CA ARG A 22 0.56 3.80 7.10
C ARG A 22 -0.08 3.32 5.80
N LEU A 23 -1.24 3.86 5.45
CA LEU A 23 -1.93 3.56 4.19
C LEU A 23 -1.03 3.87 3.00
N GLU A 24 -0.49 5.08 2.91
CA GLU A 24 0.38 5.45 1.79
C GLU A 24 1.59 4.52 1.69
N HIS A 25 2.25 4.20 2.80
CA HIS A 25 3.43 3.32 2.76
C HIS A 25 3.06 1.88 2.33
N ILE A 26 1.88 1.37 2.71
CA ILE A 26 1.36 0.09 2.19
C ILE A 26 1.17 0.17 0.68
N VAL A 27 0.49 1.20 0.18
CA VAL A 27 0.19 1.33 -1.25
C VAL A 27 1.49 1.47 -2.07
N ARG A 28 2.45 2.29 -1.60
CA ARG A 28 3.80 2.41 -2.21
C ARG A 28 4.56 1.08 -2.23
N SER A 29 4.36 0.22 -1.22
CA SER A 29 5.03 -1.10 -1.17
C SER A 29 4.41 -2.15 -2.11
N ASP A 30 3.12 -2.02 -2.43
CA ASP A 30 2.38 -2.99 -3.23
C ASP A 30 2.21 -2.57 -4.70
N VAL A 31 2.31 -1.27 -5.01
CA VAL A 31 2.08 -0.72 -6.35
C VAL A 31 3.25 0.18 -6.75
N ARG A 32 3.87 -0.11 -7.90
CA ARG A 32 4.86 0.77 -8.52
C ARG A 32 4.14 1.80 -9.41
N ALA A 33 3.94 3.00 -8.90
CA ALA A 33 3.29 4.11 -9.60
C ALA A 33 3.96 5.45 -9.26
N PRO A 34 3.75 6.51 -10.07
CA PRO A 34 4.11 7.87 -9.69
C PRO A 34 3.41 8.31 -8.40
N GLU A 35 4.03 9.22 -7.65
CA GLU A 35 3.52 9.67 -6.35
C GLU A 35 2.08 10.22 -6.44
N ALA A 36 1.78 11.02 -7.46
CA ALA A 36 0.44 11.55 -7.70
C ALA A 36 -0.64 10.45 -7.81
N VAL A 37 -0.33 9.32 -8.45
CA VAL A 37 -1.26 8.18 -8.57
C VAL A 37 -1.50 7.51 -7.21
N ILE A 38 -0.46 7.44 -6.36
CA ILE A 38 -0.56 6.89 -5.01
C ILE A 38 -1.42 7.81 -4.14
N GLU A 39 -1.17 9.11 -4.18
CA GLU A 39 -1.93 10.13 -3.45
C GLU A 39 -3.42 10.09 -3.84
N ASP A 40 -3.72 10.11 -5.14
CA ASP A 40 -5.08 10.05 -5.68
C ASP A 40 -5.81 8.77 -5.25
N ALA A 41 -5.13 7.63 -5.31
CA ALA A 41 -5.70 6.34 -4.90
C ALA A 41 -5.99 6.29 -3.39
N CYS A 42 -5.11 6.86 -2.56
CA CYS A 42 -5.33 6.97 -1.13
C CYS A 42 -6.49 7.93 -0.82
N GLN A 43 -6.54 9.08 -1.48
CA GLN A 43 -7.64 10.04 -1.33
C GLN A 43 -8.98 9.42 -1.73
N PHE A 44 -9.03 8.69 -2.85
CA PHE A 44 -10.23 7.98 -3.28
C PHE A 44 -10.71 6.97 -2.23
N ALA A 45 -9.79 6.20 -1.63
CA ALA A 45 -10.12 5.23 -0.58
C ALA A 45 -10.69 5.94 0.66
N TRP A 46 -10.10 7.06 1.08
CA TRP A 46 -10.61 7.88 2.19
C TRP A 46 -11.99 8.45 1.89
N SER A 47 -12.22 9.03 0.71
CA SER A 47 -13.53 9.51 0.29
C SER A 47 -14.57 8.39 0.34
N ARG A 48 -14.23 7.20 -0.18
CA ARG A 48 -15.10 6.03 -0.11
C ARG A 48 -15.40 5.59 1.32
N LEU A 49 -14.41 5.62 2.22
CA LEU A 49 -14.63 5.31 3.63
C LEU A 49 -15.60 6.31 4.25
N ILE A 50 -15.43 7.61 4.01
CA ILE A 50 -16.32 8.65 4.56
C ILE A 50 -17.76 8.41 4.10
N HIS A 51 -17.96 8.11 2.81
CA HIS A 51 -19.29 7.84 2.25
C HIS A 51 -19.93 6.53 2.76
N HIS A 52 -19.12 5.50 3.06
CA HIS A 52 -19.60 4.15 3.40
C HIS A 52 -19.15 3.68 4.79
N CYS A 53 -18.84 4.61 5.68
CA CYS A 53 -18.25 4.39 7.00
C CYS A 53 -19.03 3.39 7.86
N HIS A 54 -20.36 3.41 7.78
CA HIS A 54 -21.26 2.46 8.46
C HIS A 54 -21.01 0.99 8.10
N ARG A 55 -20.34 0.70 6.97
CA ARG A 55 -20.06 -0.67 6.49
C ARG A 55 -18.67 -1.16 6.87
N VAL A 56 -17.80 -0.28 7.36
CA VAL A 56 -16.40 -0.60 7.64
C VAL A 56 -16.19 -0.52 9.14
N ARG A 57 -15.74 -1.61 9.75
CA ARG A 57 -15.41 -1.63 11.17
C ARG A 57 -14.05 -0.99 11.40
N ARG A 58 -13.92 -0.21 12.48
CA ARG A 58 -12.70 0.57 12.80
C ARG A 58 -11.43 -0.30 12.89
N ASP A 59 -11.55 -1.50 13.44
CA ASP A 59 -10.45 -2.47 13.54
C ASP A 59 -9.96 -2.97 12.18
N THR A 60 -10.86 -3.10 11.20
CA THR A 60 -10.53 -3.54 9.82
C THR A 60 -10.30 -2.40 8.83
N ALA A 61 -10.39 -1.15 9.28
CA ALA A 61 -10.41 0.01 8.41
C ALA A 61 -9.13 0.14 7.56
N LEU A 62 -7.96 -0.13 8.15
CA LEU A 62 -6.69 -0.06 7.42
C LEU A 62 -6.61 -1.08 6.29
N SER A 63 -6.98 -2.34 6.54
CA SER A 63 -6.97 -3.38 5.51
C SER A 63 -7.96 -3.10 4.38
N TRP A 64 -9.14 -2.56 4.74
CA TRP A 64 -10.13 -2.13 3.75
C TRP A 64 -9.64 -0.95 2.91
N LEU A 65 -9.04 0.07 3.55
CA LEU A 65 -8.46 1.23 2.87
C LEU A 65 -7.33 0.79 1.93
N ALA A 66 -6.41 -0.06 2.39
CA ALA A 66 -5.30 -0.57 1.58
C ALA A 66 -5.83 -1.34 0.35
N THR A 67 -6.79 -2.24 0.54
CA THR A 67 -7.40 -2.99 -0.57
C THR A 67 -8.07 -2.05 -1.58
N THR A 68 -8.77 -1.04 -1.09
CA THR A 68 -9.47 -0.06 -1.94
C THR A 68 -8.49 0.81 -2.72
N ALA A 69 -7.47 1.36 -2.04
CA ALA A 69 -6.45 2.20 -2.65
C ALA A 69 -5.61 1.43 -3.67
N ILE A 70 -5.16 0.21 -3.37
CA ILE A 70 -4.37 -0.61 -4.32
C ILE A 70 -5.18 -0.91 -5.58
N ARG A 71 -6.47 -1.26 -5.45
CA ARG A 71 -7.35 -1.49 -6.60
C ARG A 71 -7.53 -0.23 -7.44
N GLU A 72 -7.69 0.94 -6.80
CA GLU A 72 -7.82 2.21 -7.51
C GLU A 72 -6.49 2.60 -8.19
N ALA A 73 -5.35 2.44 -7.53
CA ALA A 73 -4.04 2.70 -8.11
C ALA A 73 -3.81 1.86 -9.39
N PHE A 74 -4.12 0.55 -9.37
CA PHE A 74 -4.05 -0.26 -10.58
C PHE A 74 -5.05 0.18 -11.67
N LYS A 75 -6.21 0.69 -11.29
CA LYS A 75 -7.20 1.22 -12.24
C LYS A 75 -6.71 2.52 -12.87
N LEU A 76 -6.11 3.42 -12.10
CA LEU A 76 -5.48 4.66 -12.58
C LEU A 76 -4.30 4.34 -13.51
N ILE A 77 -3.37 3.46 -13.11
CA ILE A 77 -2.27 3.01 -13.99
C ILE A 77 -2.78 2.44 -15.32
N ARG A 78 -3.85 1.62 -15.29
CA ARG A 78 -4.43 1.08 -16.52
C ARG A 78 -5.10 2.15 -17.37
N ARG A 79 -5.65 3.19 -16.76
CA ARG A 79 -6.26 4.31 -17.46
C ARG A 79 -5.17 5.17 -18.11
N ASP A 80 -4.15 5.56 -17.36
CA ASP A 80 -3.00 6.31 -17.87
C ASP A 80 -2.30 5.53 -18.98
N GLY A 81 -2.13 4.22 -18.84
CA GLY A 81 -1.56 3.38 -19.90
C GLY A 81 -2.42 3.33 -21.17
N ARG A 82 -3.76 3.43 -21.05
CA ARG A 82 -4.65 3.56 -22.21
C ARG A 82 -4.65 4.96 -22.80
N GLU A 83 -4.60 5.99 -21.97
CA GLU A 83 -4.50 7.39 -22.40
C GLU A 83 -3.15 7.62 -23.10
N LEU A 84 -2.03 7.13 -22.54
CA LEU A 84 -0.72 7.10 -23.20
C LEU A 84 -0.71 6.25 -24.47
N SER A 85 -1.42 5.11 -24.50
CA SER A 85 -1.53 4.31 -25.72
C SER A 85 -2.38 5.01 -26.80
N LEU A 86 -3.40 5.76 -26.40
CA LEU A 86 -4.26 6.54 -27.29
C LEU A 86 -3.50 7.77 -27.81
N ASP A 87 -2.79 8.47 -26.92
CA ASP A 87 -1.91 9.58 -27.25
C ASP A 87 -0.75 9.12 -28.12
N ALA A 88 -0.14 7.95 -27.87
CA ALA A 88 0.89 7.38 -28.74
C ALA A 88 0.33 6.96 -30.12
N ALA A 89 -0.92 6.49 -30.18
CA ALA A 89 -1.60 6.23 -31.44
C ALA A 89 -1.92 7.53 -32.21
N LEU A 90 -2.14 8.64 -31.50
CA LEU A 90 -2.31 9.99 -32.06
C LEU A 90 -0.97 10.68 -32.37
N ALA A 91 0.11 10.31 -31.67
CA ALA A 91 1.46 10.85 -31.77
C ALA A 91 2.36 10.07 -32.75
N ILE A 92 1.79 9.52 -33.82
CA ILE A 92 2.53 9.20 -35.06
C ILE A 92 2.92 10.53 -35.75
N THR A 93 3.63 11.38 -35.01
CA THR A 93 4.41 12.57 -35.35
C THR A 93 5.09 13.06 -34.05
N GLY A 94 6.25 12.48 -33.71
CA GLY A 94 7.25 13.13 -32.82
C GLY A 94 7.36 12.68 -31.35
N GLU A 95 8.47 11.98 -31.07
CA GLU A 95 9.28 11.76 -29.83
C GLU A 95 8.67 11.38 -28.45
N PRO A 96 9.33 10.48 -27.67
CA PRO A 96 8.81 9.95 -26.39
C PRO A 96 9.30 10.72 -25.14
N PRO A 97 8.58 10.66 -23.99
CA PRO A 97 8.98 11.36 -22.75
C PRO A 97 9.82 10.50 -21.78
N LEU A 98 10.69 11.20 -21.03
CA LEU A 98 11.63 10.72 -20.02
C LEU A 98 10.97 10.34 -18.67
N LEU A 99 11.54 9.33 -17.99
CA LEU A 99 11.24 8.92 -16.62
C LEU A 99 12.09 9.72 -15.61
N LEU A 100 11.45 10.23 -14.53
CA LEU A 100 12.09 11.01 -13.47
C LEU A 100 12.49 10.15 -12.27
N ASP A 101 13.68 10.40 -11.73
CA ASP A 101 14.25 9.81 -10.51
C ASP A 101 14.17 10.84 -9.37
N ALA A 102 13.85 10.41 -8.14
CA ALA A 102 13.64 11.29 -6.98
C ALA A 102 14.83 11.29 -5.98
N PRO A 103 15.18 12.42 -5.33
CA PRO A 103 16.36 12.54 -4.46
C PRO A 103 16.15 11.97 -3.05
N ARG A 104 17.24 11.48 -2.42
CA ARG A 104 17.27 10.78 -1.12
C ARG A 104 18.22 11.47 -0.13
N THR A 105 17.81 11.65 1.14
CA THR A 105 18.62 12.24 2.22
C THR A 105 19.44 11.20 3.02
N GLU A 106 20.44 11.63 3.78
CA GLU A 106 21.42 10.77 4.48
C GLU A 106 20.86 9.94 5.65
N GLU A 107 19.94 10.46 6.47
CA GLU A 107 19.25 9.65 7.51
C GLU A 107 18.35 8.57 6.92
N LEU A 108 17.78 8.82 5.72
CA LEU A 108 17.10 7.79 4.95
C LEU A 108 18.10 6.73 4.47
N ALA A 109 19.37 7.07 4.21
CA ALA A 109 20.35 6.12 3.70
C ALA A 109 20.71 5.04 4.74
N GLU A 110 20.91 5.39 6.01
CA GLU A 110 21.20 4.42 7.08
C GLU A 110 20.01 3.50 7.40
N GLN A 111 18.78 4.05 7.38
CA GLN A 111 17.57 3.23 7.49
C GLN A 111 17.42 2.32 6.27
N HIS A 112 17.77 2.81 5.07
CA HIS A 112 17.74 2.01 3.85
C HIS A 112 18.77 0.88 3.83
N GLU A 113 19.93 1.01 4.47
CA GLU A 113 20.91 -0.08 4.58
C GLU A 113 20.37 -1.26 5.40
N ARG A 114 19.72 -1.01 6.54
CA ARG A 114 19.06 -2.09 7.30
C ARG A 114 17.87 -2.69 6.56
N LEU A 115 17.16 -1.88 5.76
CA LEU A 115 16.10 -2.36 4.87
C LEU A 115 16.65 -3.02 3.59
N ALA A 116 17.94 -2.88 3.27
CA ALA A 116 18.55 -3.52 2.11
C ALA A 116 18.62 -5.04 2.32
N GLU A 117 18.82 -5.50 3.55
CA GLU A 117 18.76 -6.92 3.92
C GLU A 117 17.39 -7.55 3.59
N LEU A 118 16.31 -6.77 3.71
CA LEU A 118 14.97 -7.23 3.31
C LEU A 118 14.90 -7.52 1.81
N ARG A 119 15.65 -6.80 0.96
CA ARG A 119 15.60 -6.99 -0.51
C ARG A 119 16.06 -8.38 -0.92
N TYR A 120 16.87 -9.05 -0.11
CA TYR A 120 17.34 -10.41 -0.36
C TYR A 120 16.32 -11.48 0.05
N LEU A 121 15.29 -11.13 0.82
CA LEU A 121 14.18 -12.03 1.06
C LEU A 121 13.33 -12.21 -0.22
N PRO A 122 12.71 -13.37 -0.43
CA PRO A 122 11.68 -13.51 -1.46
C PRO A 122 10.60 -12.44 -1.33
N GLU A 123 10.12 -11.87 -2.44
CA GLU A 123 9.11 -10.78 -2.46
C GLU A 123 7.90 -11.07 -1.57
N ARG A 124 7.45 -12.34 -1.54
CA ARG A 124 6.35 -12.77 -0.67
C ARG A 124 6.66 -12.59 0.82
N GLN A 125 7.88 -12.85 1.24
CA GLN A 125 8.31 -12.66 2.64
C GLN A 125 8.48 -11.18 2.98
N GLN A 126 9.03 -10.38 2.05
CA GLN A 126 9.10 -8.93 2.18
C GLN A 126 7.71 -8.33 2.39
N ARG A 127 6.75 -8.65 1.51
CA ARG A 127 5.37 -8.17 1.60
C ARG A 127 4.71 -8.52 2.93
N LEU A 128 4.90 -9.74 3.43
CA LEU A 128 4.35 -10.14 4.73
C LEU A 128 4.99 -9.37 5.89
N LEU A 129 6.32 -9.15 5.87
CA LEU A 129 6.99 -8.35 6.89
C LEU A 129 6.50 -6.91 6.89
N TRP A 130 6.31 -6.31 5.71
CA TRP A 130 5.75 -4.97 5.58
C TRP A 130 4.35 -4.89 6.18
N LEU A 131 3.42 -5.76 5.74
CA LEU A 131 2.05 -5.80 6.28
C LEU A 131 2.01 -6.01 7.80
N HIS A 132 2.89 -6.86 8.33
CA HIS A 132 3.02 -7.07 9.77
C HIS A 132 3.55 -5.83 10.49
N GLY A 133 4.57 -5.15 9.94
CA GLY A 133 5.09 -3.87 10.44
C GLY A 133 4.04 -2.76 10.41
N PHE A 134 3.13 -2.80 9.44
CA PHE A 134 1.95 -1.94 9.38
C PHE A 134 0.82 -2.35 10.30
N GLY A 135 0.99 -3.37 11.15
CA GLY A 135 0.02 -3.77 12.17
C GLY A 135 -1.17 -4.57 11.65
N PHE A 136 -1.07 -5.19 10.47
CA PHE A 136 -2.11 -6.13 10.02
C PHE A 136 -2.09 -7.37 10.90
N THR A 137 -3.29 -7.84 11.26
CA THR A 137 -3.46 -9.16 11.90
C THR A 137 -3.15 -10.27 10.89
N TYR A 138 -2.83 -11.48 11.38
CA TYR A 138 -2.54 -12.62 10.50
C TYR A 138 -3.71 -12.96 9.58
N ASP A 139 -4.95 -12.77 10.04
CA ASP A 139 -6.16 -12.98 9.24
C ASP A 139 -6.36 -11.90 8.18
N GLU A 140 -5.98 -10.65 8.44
CA GLU A 140 -5.98 -9.58 7.45
C GLU A 140 -4.90 -9.79 6.40
N MET A 141 -3.69 -10.17 6.82
CA MET A 141 -2.59 -10.52 5.91
C MET A 141 -2.96 -11.70 5.02
N ALA A 142 -3.60 -12.72 5.58
CA ALA A 142 -4.08 -13.89 4.85
C ALA A 142 -5.09 -13.49 3.76
N ARG A 143 -6.09 -12.68 4.12
CA ARG A 143 -7.07 -12.13 3.18
C ARG A 143 -6.42 -11.24 2.11
N HIS A 144 -5.49 -10.36 2.50
CA HIS A 144 -4.78 -9.45 1.59
C HIS A 144 -3.93 -10.19 0.57
N THR A 145 -3.28 -11.28 0.98
CA THR A 145 -2.33 -12.04 0.14
C THR A 145 -2.92 -13.31 -0.49
N GLY A 146 -4.22 -13.57 -0.31
CA GLY A 146 -4.86 -14.81 -0.80
C GLY A 146 -4.25 -16.09 -0.22
N SER A 147 -3.75 -16.02 1.02
CA SER A 147 -3.08 -17.13 1.73
C SER A 147 -3.88 -17.56 2.96
N THR A 148 -3.50 -18.66 3.61
CA THR A 148 -4.07 -19.04 4.93
C THR A 148 -3.31 -18.35 6.08
N PRO A 149 -3.94 -18.11 7.24
CA PRO A 149 -3.26 -17.55 8.42
C PRO A 149 -2.03 -18.37 8.84
N ARG A 150 -2.13 -19.70 8.77
CA ARG A 150 -1.02 -20.61 9.05
C ARG A 150 0.14 -20.48 8.06
N THR A 151 -0.15 -20.20 6.79
CA THR A 151 0.88 -19.90 5.79
C THR A 151 1.57 -18.57 6.10
N VAL A 152 0.80 -17.54 6.45
CA VAL A 152 1.34 -16.22 6.84
C VAL A 152 2.29 -16.36 8.04
N GLU A 153 1.84 -17.01 9.11
CA GLU A 153 2.63 -17.26 10.32
C GLU A 153 3.96 -17.96 10.00
N ARG A 154 3.90 -19.07 9.23
CA ARG A 154 5.10 -19.83 8.84
C ARG A 154 6.07 -18.99 8.02
N GLN A 155 5.58 -18.18 7.08
CA GLN A 155 6.43 -17.36 6.22
C GLN A 155 7.06 -16.19 7.00
N LEU A 156 6.32 -15.57 7.92
CA LEU A 156 6.86 -14.55 8.82
C LEU A 156 7.97 -15.11 9.72
N LEU A 157 7.77 -16.29 10.31
CA LEU A 157 8.79 -16.94 11.14
C LEU A 157 10.05 -17.25 10.33
N ARG A 158 9.91 -17.72 9.08
CA ARG A 158 11.04 -17.97 8.18
C ARG A 158 11.78 -16.69 7.81
N ALA A 159 11.04 -15.63 7.47
CA ALA A 159 11.60 -14.33 7.13
C ALA A 159 12.38 -13.72 8.31
N LYS A 160 11.78 -13.72 9.52
CA LYS A 160 12.44 -13.24 10.75
C LYS A 160 13.69 -14.05 11.11
N ARG A 161 13.69 -15.37 10.85
CA ARG A 161 14.88 -16.21 11.06
C ARG A 161 16.02 -15.84 10.12
N ARG A 162 15.73 -15.67 8.82
CA ARG A 162 16.72 -15.27 7.80
C ARG A 162 17.38 -13.93 8.12
N LEU A 163 16.58 -12.94 8.49
CA LEU A 163 17.10 -11.63 8.91
C LEU A 163 17.96 -11.71 10.18
N ARG A 164 17.72 -12.70 11.04
CA ARG A 164 18.55 -12.92 12.24
C ARG A 164 19.83 -13.68 11.94
N THR A 165 19.85 -14.54 10.92
CA THR A 165 21.01 -15.38 10.57
C THR A 165 21.88 -14.77 9.47
N GLY A 166 21.40 -13.76 8.74
CA GLY A 166 22.13 -13.15 7.62
C GLY A 166 22.26 -14.07 6.38
N GLU A 167 21.41 -15.10 6.29
CA GLU A 167 21.32 -16.08 5.18
C GLU A 167 20.03 -15.91 4.39
#